data_AF-A0AAV2ZHS8-F1
#
_entry.id   AF-A0AAV2ZHS8-F1
#
_cell.length_a   1.000
_cell.length_b   1.000
_cell.length_c   1.000
_cell.angle_alpha   90.00
_cell.angle_beta   90.00
_cell.angle_gamma   90.00
#
_symmetry.space_group_name_H-M   'P 1'
#
loop_
_entity.id
_entity.type
_entity.pdbx_description
1 polymer ?
#
loop_
_entity_poly.entity_id
_entity_poly.type
_entity_poly.pdbx_seq_one_letter_code
_entity_poly.pdbx_strand_id
1 'polypeptide(L)'
;MTCEYSTQVDDVSSHPQPTRARKKAFRFRPAHDIVLLKDVLSHSPWAAGHGKVTDAWAGVARTTSATIKASGTDLVHDLDHGACKRRFDNIMDAFRRGEPFSLRSSGSEEDYQERARLLTDVNALLDDFLDEKAERRERTRKYVDDREAASADIMASAMQTIRTTSAESLTDTSTEFTS
;
A
#
# COMPACT_ATOMS: atom_id res chain seq x y z
N MET A 1 -28.19 18.47 -82.64
CA MET A 1 -26.83 18.98 -82.46
C MET A 1 -26.85 19.98 -81.30
N THR A 2 -26.76 19.49 -80.07
CA THR A 2 -25.51 19.39 -79.24
C THR A 2 -25.11 20.75 -78.68
N CYS A 3 -25.72 21.10 -77.55
CA CYS A 3 -25.22 22.12 -76.65
C CYS A 3 -24.74 21.37 -75.40
N GLU A 4 -23.46 21.03 -75.36
CA GLU A 4 -22.81 20.49 -74.16
C GLU A 4 -21.75 21.48 -73.71
N TYR A 5 -22.05 22.21 -72.64
CA TYR A 5 -21.05 22.76 -71.74
C TYR A 5 -21.72 22.99 -70.38
N SER A 6 -21.46 22.10 -69.43
CA SER A 6 -21.51 22.46 -68.02
C SER A 6 -20.61 21.51 -67.25
N THR A 7 -19.40 21.98 -66.98
CA THR A 7 -18.48 21.38 -66.00
C THR A 7 -19.07 21.59 -64.61
N GLN A 8 -19.39 20.49 -63.92
CA GLN A 8 -19.70 20.51 -62.50
C GLN A 8 -18.57 19.75 -61.79
N VAL A 9 -17.65 20.52 -61.24
CA VAL A 9 -16.72 20.07 -60.20
C VAL A 9 -17.52 20.02 -58.89
N ASP A 10 -17.38 18.93 -58.13
CA ASP A 10 -17.42 18.86 -56.66
C ASP A 10 -17.59 17.39 -56.23
N ASP A 11 -16.47 16.70 -56.01
CA ASP A 11 -16.43 15.58 -55.05
C ASP A 11 -15.11 15.65 -54.28
N VAL A 12 -15.14 16.41 -53.19
CA VAL A 12 -14.13 16.29 -52.14
C VAL A 12 -14.39 14.96 -51.43
N SER A 13 -13.71 13.91 -51.90
CA SER A 13 -13.66 12.61 -51.23
C SER A 13 -13.00 12.76 -49.85
N SER A 14 -13.80 13.16 -48.86
CA SER A 14 -13.44 13.10 -47.44
C SER A 14 -13.55 11.65 -47.00
N HIS A 15 -12.49 10.87 -47.18
CA HIS A 15 -12.32 9.61 -46.49
C HIS A 15 -12.26 9.85 -44.96
N PRO A 16 -13.21 9.35 -44.16
CA PRO A 16 -13.07 9.39 -42.71
C PRO A 16 -11.94 8.43 -42.31
N GLN A 17 -10.82 9.00 -41.83
CA GLN A 17 -9.76 8.24 -41.20
C GLN A 17 -10.34 7.43 -40.02
N PRO A 18 -10.03 6.12 -39.88
CA PRO A 18 -10.50 5.33 -38.76
C PRO A 18 -9.85 5.86 -37.48
N THR A 19 -10.60 6.63 -36.70
CA THR A 19 -10.19 6.98 -35.35
C THR A 19 -10.04 5.68 -34.56
N ARG A 20 -8.85 5.43 -34.02
CA ARG A 20 -8.53 4.24 -33.25
C ARG A 20 -9.45 4.24 -32.02
N ALA A 21 -10.53 3.47 -32.07
CA ALA A 21 -11.49 3.38 -30.96
C ALA A 21 -10.72 3.06 -29.68
N ARG A 22 -10.79 3.96 -28.69
CA ARG A 22 -10.13 3.75 -27.40
C ARG A 22 -10.73 2.50 -26.77
N LYS A 23 -9.89 1.51 -26.46
CA LYS A 23 -10.29 0.29 -25.77
C LYS A 23 -11.02 0.67 -24.48
N LYS A 24 -12.18 0.06 -24.22
CA LYS A 24 -13.00 0.36 -23.05
C LYS A 24 -12.24 -0.09 -21.80
N ALA A 25 -11.91 0.85 -20.92
CA ALA A 25 -11.19 0.55 -19.69
C ALA A 25 -12.10 -0.27 -18.75
N PHE A 26 -11.51 -1.25 -18.05
CA PHE A 26 -12.22 -2.01 -17.02
C PHE A 26 -12.71 -1.06 -15.91
N ARG A 27 -13.94 -1.29 -15.44
CA ARG A 27 -14.55 -0.49 -14.39
C ARG A 27 -15.02 -1.41 -13.27
N PHE A 28 -14.46 -1.20 -12.08
CA PHE A 28 -14.86 -1.91 -10.87
C PHE A 28 -16.32 -1.62 -10.51
N ARG A 29 -17.05 -2.67 -10.15
CA ARG A 29 -18.44 -2.67 -9.69
C ARG A 29 -18.49 -3.23 -8.27
N PRO A 30 -19.58 -3.02 -7.49
CA PRO A 30 -19.70 -3.58 -6.15
C PRO A 30 -19.43 -5.08 -6.05
N ALA A 31 -19.95 -5.88 -6.99
CA ALA A 31 -19.68 -7.32 -7.04
C ALA A 31 -18.17 -7.65 -7.21
N HIS A 32 -17.41 -6.82 -7.93
CA HIS A 32 -15.96 -7.00 -8.06
C HIS A 32 -15.24 -6.64 -6.76
N ASP A 33 -15.78 -5.73 -5.95
CA ASP A 33 -15.20 -5.36 -4.65
C ASP A 33 -15.26 -6.54 -3.68
N ILE A 34 -16.34 -7.32 -3.69
CA ILE A 34 -16.47 -8.53 -2.86
C ILE A 34 -15.36 -9.53 -3.21
N VAL A 35 -15.15 -9.81 -4.50
CA VAL A 35 -14.08 -10.70 -4.97
C VAL A 35 -12.72 -10.17 -4.54
N LEU A 36 -12.46 -8.88 -4.79
CA LEU A 36 -11.22 -8.22 -4.41
C LEU A 36 -10.96 -8.33 -2.90
N LEU A 37 -11.97 -8.09 -2.05
CA LEU A 37 -11.83 -8.14 -0.60
C LEU A 37 -11.56 -9.57 -0.10
N LYS A 38 -12.21 -10.58 -0.67
CA LYS A 38 -11.93 -11.99 -0.36
C LYS A 38 -10.48 -12.37 -0.71
N ASP A 39 -10.00 -11.95 -1.87
CA ASP A 39 -8.62 -12.18 -2.28
C ASP A 39 -7.63 -11.44 -1.38
N VAL A 40 -7.95 -10.20 -1.01
CA VAL A 40 -7.14 -9.39 -0.09
C VAL A 40 -7.06 -10.06 1.30
N LEU A 41 -8.15 -10.62 1.83
CA LEU A 41 -8.14 -11.43 3.06
C LEU A 41 -7.26 -12.67 2.93
N SER A 42 -7.34 -13.37 1.79
CA SER A 42 -6.55 -14.58 1.57
C SER A 42 -5.06 -14.32 1.44
N HIS A 43 -4.67 -13.18 0.86
CA HIS A 43 -3.27 -12.84 0.60
C HIS A 43 -2.64 -11.97 1.69
N SER A 44 -3.44 -11.25 2.47
CA SER A 44 -3.01 -10.30 3.51
C SER A 44 -1.83 -9.43 3.07
N PRO A 45 -1.96 -8.64 1.98
CA PRO A 45 -0.82 -8.00 1.33
C PRO A 45 -0.09 -6.98 2.23
N TRP A 46 -0.75 -6.43 3.25
CA TRP A 46 -0.11 -5.56 4.26
C TRP A 46 0.85 -6.30 5.19
N ALA A 47 0.60 -7.59 5.43
CA ALA A 47 1.40 -8.44 6.31
C ALA A 47 2.55 -9.13 5.58
N ALA A 48 2.70 -8.91 4.28
CA ALA A 48 3.82 -9.43 3.51
C ALA A 48 5.16 -8.89 4.04
N GLY A 49 6.17 -9.76 4.08
CA GLY A 49 7.52 -9.39 4.52
C GLY A 49 8.13 -8.24 3.67
N HIS A 50 9.21 -7.64 4.19
CA HIS A 50 9.90 -6.54 3.52
C HIS A 50 10.23 -6.89 2.06
N GLY A 51 9.85 -5.99 1.12
CA GLY A 51 10.05 -6.18 -0.31
C GLY A 51 9.03 -7.09 -1.02
N LYS A 52 8.13 -7.78 -0.30
CA LYS A 52 7.17 -8.75 -0.88
C LYS A 52 5.74 -8.22 -1.02
N VAL A 53 5.48 -6.99 -0.59
CA VAL A 53 4.14 -6.36 -0.66
C VAL A 53 3.64 -6.28 -2.10
N THR A 54 4.51 -5.90 -3.04
CA THR A 54 4.18 -5.85 -4.47
C THR A 54 3.78 -7.21 -5.01
N ASP A 55 4.51 -8.27 -4.64
CA ASP A 55 4.21 -9.64 -5.06
C ASP A 55 2.88 -10.15 -4.48
N ALA A 56 2.58 -9.77 -3.24
CA ALA A 56 1.31 -10.10 -2.60
C ALA A 56 0.13 -9.42 -3.33
N TRP A 57 0.26 -8.13 -3.67
CA TRP A 57 -0.73 -7.43 -4.50
C TRP A 57 -0.84 -8.00 -5.92
N ALA A 58 0.26 -8.47 -6.51
CA ALA A 58 0.24 -9.18 -7.78
C ALA A 58 -0.51 -10.53 -7.65
N GLY A 59 -0.39 -11.21 -6.50
CA GLY A 59 -1.21 -12.38 -6.14
C GLY A 59 -2.70 -12.08 -6.17
N VAL A 60 -3.12 -11.06 -5.39
CA VAL A 60 -4.51 -10.57 -5.36
C VAL A 60 -5.01 -10.26 -6.77
N ALA A 61 -4.24 -9.51 -7.56
CA ALA A 61 -4.66 -9.14 -8.91
C ALA A 61 -4.87 -10.35 -9.82
N ARG A 62 -4.02 -11.38 -9.72
CA ARG A 62 -4.18 -12.62 -10.48
C ARG A 62 -5.43 -13.38 -10.07
N THR A 63 -5.67 -13.59 -8.77
CA THR A 63 -6.82 -14.37 -8.29
C THR A 63 -8.14 -13.62 -8.53
N THR A 64 -8.17 -12.31 -8.34
CA THR A 64 -9.34 -11.48 -8.64
C THR A 64 -9.63 -11.50 -10.14
N SER A 65 -8.62 -11.38 -11.00
CA SER A 65 -8.80 -11.46 -12.45
C SER A 65 -9.34 -12.82 -12.90
N ALA A 66 -8.80 -13.91 -12.35
CA ALA A 66 -9.25 -15.26 -12.67
C ALA A 66 -10.72 -15.47 -12.26
N THR A 67 -11.10 -15.06 -11.06
CA THR A 67 -12.46 -15.18 -10.54
C THR A 67 -13.46 -14.34 -11.32
N ILE A 68 -13.11 -13.09 -11.65
CA ILE A 68 -13.95 -12.19 -12.46
C ILE A 68 -14.13 -12.71 -13.90
N LYS A 69 -13.11 -13.33 -14.50
CA LYS A 69 -13.25 -13.98 -15.82
C LYS A 69 -14.13 -15.22 -15.75
N ALA A 70 -13.98 -16.03 -14.70
CA ALA A 70 -14.77 -17.24 -14.51
C ALA A 70 -16.28 -16.94 -14.33
N SER A 71 -16.63 -15.76 -13.81
CA SER A 71 -18.03 -15.32 -13.69
C SER A 71 -18.65 -14.78 -14.99
N GLY A 72 -17.93 -14.86 -16.12
CA GLY A 72 -18.46 -14.54 -17.45
C GLY A 72 -18.49 -13.05 -17.79
N THR A 73 -17.66 -12.23 -17.14
CA THR A 73 -17.57 -10.78 -17.42
C THR A 73 -16.61 -10.46 -18.58
N ASP A 74 -16.79 -9.29 -19.20
CA ASP A 74 -15.97 -8.75 -20.30
C ASP A 74 -14.52 -8.37 -19.90
N LEU A 75 -13.95 -8.97 -18.84
CA LEU A 75 -12.56 -8.69 -18.45
C LEU A 75 -11.59 -9.28 -19.48
N VAL A 76 -11.23 -8.47 -20.48
CA VAL A 76 -10.35 -8.87 -21.59
C VAL A 76 -8.90 -9.09 -21.15
N HIS A 77 -8.43 -8.33 -20.15
CA HIS A 77 -7.05 -8.36 -19.68
C HIS A 77 -7.00 -8.52 -18.17
N ASP A 78 -5.92 -9.10 -17.65
CA ASP A 78 -5.71 -9.17 -16.20
C ASP A 78 -5.66 -7.77 -15.59
N LEU A 79 -6.18 -7.67 -14.38
CA LEU A 79 -6.10 -6.47 -13.58
C LEU A 79 -4.66 -6.19 -13.20
N ASP A 80 -4.29 -4.92 -13.24
CA ASP A 80 -3.03 -4.47 -12.69
C ASP A 80 -3.09 -4.45 -11.15
N HIS A 81 -2.03 -4.93 -10.50
CA HIS A 81 -1.87 -4.93 -9.05
C HIS A 81 -2.01 -3.53 -8.43
N GLY A 82 -1.50 -2.49 -9.09
CA GLY A 82 -1.69 -1.11 -8.67
C GLY A 82 -3.14 -0.62 -8.81
N ALA A 83 -3.89 -1.11 -9.80
CA ALA A 83 -5.32 -0.85 -9.91
C ALA A 83 -6.12 -1.52 -8.78
N CYS A 84 -5.81 -2.79 -8.44
CA CYS A 84 -6.43 -3.48 -7.31
C CYS A 84 -6.15 -2.78 -5.99
N LYS A 85 -4.88 -2.43 -5.73
CA LYS A 85 -4.49 -1.69 -4.53
C LYS A 85 -5.23 -0.35 -4.40
N ARG A 86 -5.22 0.48 -5.46
CA ARG A 86 -5.94 1.76 -5.44
C ARG A 86 -7.44 1.59 -5.22
N ARG A 87 -8.05 0.55 -5.80
CA ARG A 87 -9.46 0.25 -5.57
C ARG A 87 -9.72 -0.11 -4.12
N PHE A 88 -8.89 -0.97 -3.54
CA PHE A 88 -8.94 -1.35 -2.14
C PHE A 88 -8.80 -0.13 -1.20
N ASP A 89 -7.76 0.70 -1.40
CA ASP A 89 -7.53 1.89 -0.60
C ASP A 89 -8.76 2.82 -0.63
N ASN A 90 -9.32 3.07 -1.82
CA ASN A 90 -10.50 3.92 -1.98
C ASN A 90 -11.74 3.39 -1.23
N ILE A 91 -12.01 2.07 -1.27
CA ILE A 91 -13.18 1.50 -0.59
C ILE A 91 -13.00 1.42 0.93
N MET A 92 -11.78 1.18 1.40
CA MET A 92 -11.44 1.21 2.82
C MET A 92 -11.54 2.62 3.39
N ASP A 93 -11.04 3.61 2.66
CA ASP A 93 -11.11 5.00 3.06
C ASP A 93 -12.56 5.49 3.15
N ALA A 94 -13.40 5.13 2.17
CA ALA A 94 -14.84 5.44 2.23
C ALA A 94 -15.54 4.75 3.42
N PHE A 95 -15.22 3.48 3.67
CA PHE A 95 -15.74 2.72 4.81
C PHE A 95 -15.37 3.37 6.15
N ARG A 96 -14.10 3.74 6.33
CA ARG A 96 -13.60 4.40 7.55
C ARG A 96 -14.21 5.77 7.80
N ARG A 97 -14.61 6.49 6.73
CA ARG A 97 -15.35 7.74 6.83
C ARG A 97 -16.84 7.56 7.13
N GLY A 98 -17.34 6.32 7.20
CA GLY A 98 -18.77 6.04 7.35
C GLY A 98 -19.59 6.49 6.13
N GLU A 99 -18.96 6.63 4.96
CA GLU A 99 -19.69 7.03 3.76
C GLU A 99 -20.61 5.89 3.32
N PRO A 100 -21.91 6.17 3.07
CA PRO A 100 -22.79 5.16 2.53
C PRO A 100 -22.28 4.75 1.16
N PHE A 101 -22.04 3.45 0.95
CA PHE A 101 -21.68 2.93 -0.36
C PHE A 101 -22.81 3.32 -1.32
N SER A 102 -22.54 4.28 -2.20
CA SER A 102 -23.60 4.89 -2.99
C SER A 102 -24.45 3.81 -3.65
N LEU A 103 -25.77 3.86 -3.44
CA LEU A 103 -26.84 3.06 -4.04
C LEU A 103 -26.91 3.21 -5.57
N ARG A 104 -25.77 3.45 -6.26
CA ARG A 104 -25.72 3.59 -7.71
C ARG A 104 -25.73 2.23 -8.38
N SER A 105 -26.95 1.69 -8.38
CA SER A 105 -27.65 1.09 -9.52
C SER A 105 -27.27 -0.30 -10.02
N SER A 106 -26.58 -1.15 -9.25
CA SER A 106 -26.51 -2.59 -9.62
C SER A 106 -26.05 -3.59 -8.54
N GLY A 107 -26.24 -3.33 -7.25
CA GLY A 107 -25.93 -4.32 -6.19
C GLY A 107 -27.23 -4.83 -5.57
N SER A 108 -27.32 -6.12 -5.26
CA SER A 108 -28.38 -6.62 -4.38
C SER A 108 -28.05 -6.23 -2.93
N GLU A 109 -29.05 -6.23 -2.04
CA GLU A 109 -28.84 -5.95 -0.62
C GLU A 109 -27.80 -6.91 -0.01
N GLU A 110 -27.82 -8.17 -0.46
CA GLU A 110 -26.87 -9.20 -0.04
C GLU A 110 -25.42 -8.83 -0.40
N ASP A 111 -25.17 -8.28 -1.59
CA ASP A 111 -23.84 -7.82 -2.00
C ASP A 111 -23.32 -6.70 -1.08
N TYR A 112 -24.21 -5.79 -0.66
CA TYR A 112 -23.84 -4.70 0.24
C TYR A 112 -23.46 -5.22 1.64
N GLN A 113 -24.26 -6.14 2.18
CA GLN A 113 -24.02 -6.74 3.49
C GLN A 113 -22.74 -7.56 3.50
N GLU A 114 -22.51 -8.39 2.49
CA GLU A 114 -21.28 -9.18 2.35
C GLU A 114 -20.06 -8.25 2.24
N ARG A 115 -20.14 -7.21 1.40
CA ARG A 115 -19.06 -6.23 1.30
C ARG A 115 -18.77 -5.54 2.63
N ALA A 116 -19.81 -5.12 3.36
CA ALA A 116 -19.65 -4.44 4.65
C ALA A 116 -19.02 -5.36 5.70
N ARG A 117 -19.42 -6.64 5.73
CA ARG A 117 -18.80 -7.66 6.56
C ARG A 117 -17.32 -7.83 6.23
N LEU A 118 -16.99 -8.03 4.96
CA LEU A 118 -15.61 -8.20 4.52
C LEU A 118 -14.73 -6.98 4.83
N LEU A 119 -15.26 -5.76 4.71
CA LEU A 119 -14.53 -4.55 5.07
C LEU A 119 -14.28 -4.46 6.57
N THR A 120 -15.24 -4.87 7.39
CA THR A 120 -15.06 -4.99 8.85
C THR A 120 -13.95 -5.98 9.17
N ASP A 121 -14.01 -7.17 8.59
CA ASP A 121 -13.03 -8.24 8.82
C ASP A 121 -11.61 -7.81 8.38
N VAL A 122 -11.47 -7.22 7.19
CA VAL A 122 -10.18 -6.71 6.71
C VAL A 122 -9.67 -5.57 7.59
N ASN A 123 -10.55 -4.65 8.00
CA ASN A 123 -10.13 -3.53 8.85
C ASN A 123 -9.60 -4.01 10.19
N ALA A 124 -10.29 -4.95 10.84
CA ALA A 124 -9.84 -5.53 12.10
C ALA A 124 -8.45 -6.17 11.97
N LEU A 125 -8.23 -7.00 10.95
CA LEU A 125 -6.93 -7.63 10.71
C LEU A 125 -5.81 -6.62 10.39
N LEU A 126 -6.15 -5.52 9.73
CA LEU A 126 -5.20 -4.46 9.43
C LEU A 126 -4.82 -3.69 10.69
N ASP A 127 -5.79 -3.38 11.54
CA ASP A 127 -5.57 -2.70 12.82
C ASP A 127 -4.72 -3.58 13.76
N ASP A 128 -5.08 -4.86 13.93
CA ASP A 128 -4.29 -5.84 14.71
C ASP A 128 -2.83 -5.91 14.23
N PHE A 129 -2.61 -5.96 12.91
CA PHE A 129 -1.26 -5.99 12.34
C PHE A 129 -0.47 -4.69 12.61
N LEU A 130 -1.13 -3.53 12.52
CA LEU A 130 -0.49 -2.24 12.76
C LEU A 130 -0.11 -2.09 14.23
N ASP A 131 -0.97 -2.54 15.14
CA ASP A 131 -0.72 -2.54 16.58
C ASP A 131 0.45 -3.46 16.93
N GLU A 132 0.45 -4.70 16.43
CA GLU A 132 1.55 -5.63 16.66
C GLU A 132 2.88 -5.12 16.09
N LYS A 133 2.84 -4.45 14.93
CA LYS A 133 4.01 -3.81 14.31
C LYS A 133 4.51 -2.61 15.14
N ALA A 134 3.60 -1.82 15.71
CA ALA A 134 3.93 -0.69 16.58
C ALA A 134 4.58 -1.18 17.88
N GLU A 135 3.99 -2.17 18.55
CA GLU A 135 4.53 -2.78 19.77
C GLU A 135 5.92 -3.37 19.53
N ARG A 136 6.12 -4.06 18.40
CA ARG A 136 7.43 -4.63 18.04
C ARG A 136 8.47 -3.54 17.85
N ARG A 137 8.12 -2.47 17.15
CA ARG A 137 9.01 -1.31 16.96
C ARG A 137 9.35 -0.67 18.29
N GLU A 138 8.38 -0.52 19.18
CA GLU A 138 8.60 0.04 20.52
C GLU A 138 9.51 -0.84 21.37
N ARG A 139 9.29 -2.16 21.36
CA ARG A 139 10.13 -3.13 22.07
C ARG A 139 11.59 -3.06 21.59
N THR A 140 11.80 -2.99 20.27
CA THR A 140 13.15 -2.82 19.70
C THR A 140 13.76 -1.48 20.07
N ARG A 141 12.99 -0.38 20.02
CA ARG A 141 13.47 0.94 20.44
C ARG A 141 13.92 0.93 21.90
N LYS A 142 13.08 0.43 22.82
CA LYS A 142 13.41 0.34 24.24
C LYS A 142 14.68 -0.47 24.48
N TYR A 143 14.84 -1.60 23.79
CA TYR A 143 16.06 -2.41 23.89
C TYR A 143 17.31 -1.65 23.45
N VAL A 144 17.22 -0.85 22.38
CA VAL A 144 18.34 -0.01 21.93
C VAL A 144 18.64 1.08 22.94
N ASP A 145 17.62 1.79 23.44
CA ASP A 145 17.77 2.85 24.44
C ASP A 145 18.40 2.31 25.74
N ASP A 146 17.93 1.17 26.25
CA ASP A 146 18.47 0.51 27.44
C ASP A 146 19.96 0.12 27.23
N ARG A 147 20.32 -0.34 26.02
CA ARG A 147 21.70 -0.69 25.67
C ARG A 147 22.59 0.55 25.58
N GLU A 148 22.08 1.64 25.00
CA GLU A 148 22.80 2.91 24.89
C GLU A 148 23.03 3.53 26.27
N ALA A 149 22.01 3.54 27.14
CA ALA A 149 22.12 3.98 28.52
C ALA A 149 23.18 3.20 29.29
N ALA A 150 23.14 1.86 29.24
CA ALA A 150 24.16 1.02 29.87
C ALA A 150 25.56 1.28 29.33
N SER A 151 25.70 1.53 28.02
CA SER A 151 27.00 1.87 27.43
C SER A 151 27.52 3.25 27.87
N ALA A 152 26.62 4.24 28.02
CA ALA A 152 26.95 5.57 28.47
C ALA A 152 27.42 5.55 29.94
N ASP A 153 26.79 4.74 30.78
CA ASP A 153 27.18 4.57 32.19
C ASP A 153 28.60 3.98 32.34
N ILE A 154 28.97 3.02 31.48
CA ILE A 154 30.32 2.45 31.45
C ILE A 154 31.34 3.52 31.03
N MET A 155 31.05 4.30 29.98
CA MET A 155 31.94 5.38 29.52
C MET A 155 32.10 6.46 30.59
N ALA A 156 31.00 6.85 31.25
CA ALA A 156 31.01 7.85 32.32
C ALA A 156 31.85 7.39 33.52
N SER A 157 31.71 6.12 33.92
CA SER A 157 32.49 5.51 35.01
C SER A 157 33.99 5.49 34.68
N ALA A 158 34.36 5.04 33.48
CA ALA A 158 35.75 5.02 33.04
C ALA A 158 36.38 6.43 33.00
N MET A 159 35.62 7.44 32.55
CA MET A 159 36.09 8.83 32.56
C MET A 159 36.31 9.38 33.97
N GLN A 160 35.52 8.97 34.96
CA GLN A 160 35.74 9.37 36.35
C GLN A 160 37.04 8.77 36.90
N THR A 161 37.30 7.49 36.65
CA THR A 161 38.55 6.84 37.08
C THR A 161 39.79 7.49 36.46
N ILE A 162 39.76 7.85 35.18
CA ILE A 162 40.87 8.55 34.53
C ILE A 162 41.11 9.93 35.17
N ARG A 163 40.03 10.64 35.56
CA ARG A 163 40.16 11.93 36.24
C ARG A 163 40.79 11.78 37.62
N THR A 164 40.41 10.77 38.39
CA THR A 164 40.96 10.56 39.75
C THR A 164 42.41 10.12 39.71
N THR A 165 42.79 9.18 38.83
CA THR A 165 44.19 8.74 38.72
C THR A 165 45.12 9.84 38.22
N SER A 166 44.62 10.71 37.34
CA SER A 166 45.36 11.91 36.90
C SER A 166 45.57 12.91 38.04
N ALA A 167 44.61 13.04 38.97
CA ALA A 167 44.74 13.89 40.16
C ALA A 167 45.70 13.30 41.21
N GLU A 168 45.70 11.98 41.41
CA GLU A 168 46.62 11.30 42.33
C GLU A 168 48.07 11.30 41.83
N SER A 169 48.28 11.22 40.50
CA SER A 169 49.61 11.34 39.88
C SER A 169 50.27 12.71 40.09
N LEU A 170 49.51 13.77 40.40
CA LEU A 170 50.03 15.12 40.66
C LEU A 170 50.49 15.32 42.10
N THR A 171 50.08 14.44 43.03
CA THR A 171 50.38 14.60 44.47
C THR A 171 51.59 13.79 44.95
N ASP A 172 52.07 12.81 44.18
CA ASP A 172 53.16 11.90 44.59
C ASP A 172 54.58 12.44 44.29
N THR A 173 54.72 13.51 43.52
CA THR A 173 56.04 14.09 43.16
C THR A 173 56.55 15.17 44.12
N SER A 174 55.84 15.47 45.22
CA SER A 174 56.21 16.56 46.15
C SER A 174 56.76 16.13 47.51
N THR A 175 57.02 14.83 47.74
CA THR A 175 57.44 14.30 49.06
C THR A 175 58.80 13.57 49.08
N GLU A 176 59.77 13.98 48.25
CA GLU A 176 61.17 13.54 48.41
C GLU A 176 62.18 14.66 48.11
N PHE A 177 62.28 15.70 48.95
CA PHE A 177 63.54 16.46 49.08
C PHE A 177 63.55 17.40 50.30
N THR A 178 63.83 16.90 51.50
CA THR A 178 64.53 17.68 52.53
C THR A 178 65.21 16.72 53.51
N SER A 179 66.53 16.54 53.36
CA SER A 179 67.43 16.06 54.40
C SER A 179 68.62 17.01 54.52
#